data_AF-A0A8J2JD74-F1
#
_entry.id   AF-A0A8J2JD74-F1
#
_cell.length_a   1.000
_cell.length_b   1.000
_cell.length_c   1.000
_cell.angle_alpha   90.00
_cell.angle_beta   90.00
_cell.angle_gamma   90.00
#
_symmetry.space_group_name_H-M   'P 1'
#
loop_
_entity.id
_entity.type
_entity.pdbx_description
1 polymer ?
#
loop_
_entity_poly.entity_id
_entity_poly.type
_entity_poly.pdbx_seq_one_letter_code
_entity_poly.pdbx_strand_id
1 'polypeptide(L)'
;MFSTLVRRMASSSKDSLLKKAPLTVATNPYKARKVWPPNFKQLTVQQQLRFEKKYKRRIILASQAPRWVKAVKTAQLLTIIAALVWLFFYSEFEWWGQKYKPSEEIRKKTQYLFGTVDPEKRYERRADAPPFHPPKDEPESK
;
A
#
# COMPACT_ATOMS: atom_id res chain seq x y z
N MET A 1 -9.89 -7.21 51.62
CA MET A 1 -9.86 -6.56 50.29
C MET A 1 -8.46 -6.20 49.81
N PHE A 2 -7.51 -5.78 50.67
CA PHE A 2 -6.17 -5.36 50.25
C PHE A 2 -5.16 -6.49 49.95
N SER A 3 -5.37 -7.70 50.48
CA SER A 3 -4.46 -8.84 50.25
C SER A 3 -4.40 -9.29 48.79
N THR A 4 -5.49 -9.12 48.04
CA THR A 4 -5.55 -9.45 46.61
C THR A 4 -4.80 -8.42 45.74
N LEU A 5 -4.79 -7.15 46.15
CA LEU A 5 -4.03 -6.07 45.49
C LEU A 5 -2.53 -6.25 45.70
N VAL A 6 -2.10 -6.55 46.93
CA VAL A 6 -0.68 -6.83 47.24
C VAL A 6 -0.20 -8.07 46.48
N ARG A 7 -1.00 -9.15 46.43
CA ARG A 7 -0.69 -10.34 45.63
C ARG A 7 -0.58 -10.03 44.14
N ARG A 8 -1.42 -9.15 43.60
CA ARG A 8 -1.38 -8.75 42.17
C ARG A 8 -0.18 -7.84 41.83
N MET A 9 0.22 -6.94 42.73
CA MET A 9 1.43 -6.12 42.51
C MET A 9 2.70 -6.97 42.57
N ALA A 10 2.77 -7.95 43.49
CA ALA A 10 3.91 -8.85 43.58
C ALA A 10 4.08 -9.72 42.30
N SER A 11 2.99 -10.19 41.69
CA SER A 11 3.05 -10.94 40.41
C SER A 11 3.42 -10.04 39.21
N SER A 12 2.98 -8.78 39.19
CA SER A 12 3.26 -7.84 38.10
C SER A 12 4.76 -7.57 37.90
N SER A 13 5.55 -7.57 38.98
CA SER A 13 7.01 -7.39 38.91
C SER A 13 7.71 -8.52 38.14
N LYS A 14 7.34 -9.79 38.39
CA LYS A 14 7.88 -10.96 37.69
C LYS A 14 7.51 -10.95 36.21
N ASP A 15 6.26 -10.61 35.91
CA ASP A 15 5.78 -10.49 34.53
C ASP A 15 6.46 -9.33 33.79
N SER A 16 6.81 -8.24 34.49
CA SER A 16 7.54 -7.11 33.92
C SER A 16 9.00 -7.44 33.60
N LEU A 17 9.69 -8.20 34.45
CA LEU A 17 11.06 -8.65 34.22
C LEU A 17 11.14 -9.68 33.08
N LEU A 18 10.20 -10.63 33.05
CA LEU A 18 10.08 -11.61 31.96
C LEU A 18 9.65 -10.98 30.63
N LYS A 19 8.97 -9.81 30.66
CA LYS A 19 8.66 -9.02 29.46
C LYS A 19 9.84 -8.17 28.96
N LYS A 20 10.79 -7.81 29.85
CA LYS A 20 11.94 -6.95 29.51
C LYS A 20 13.04 -7.71 28.76
N ALA A 21 13.21 -8.99 29.04
CA ALA A 21 14.10 -9.86 28.26
C ALA A 21 13.29 -10.60 27.18
N PRO A 22 13.67 -10.54 25.89
CA PRO A 22 13.03 -11.38 24.89
C PRO A 22 13.24 -12.84 25.28
N LEU A 23 12.14 -13.60 25.41
CA LEU A 23 12.19 -15.03 25.64
C LEU A 23 12.74 -15.71 24.38
N THR A 24 14.06 -15.82 24.30
CA THR A 24 14.75 -16.57 23.26
C THR A 24 14.70 -18.06 23.57
N VAL A 25 15.02 -18.91 22.58
CA VAL A 25 15.01 -20.38 22.72
C VAL A 25 15.91 -20.85 23.88
N ALA A 26 17.00 -20.14 24.15
CA ALA A 26 17.94 -20.47 25.23
C ALA A 26 17.48 -19.99 26.62
N THR A 27 16.77 -18.86 26.68
CA THR A 27 16.42 -18.19 27.95
C THR A 27 14.99 -18.52 28.44
N ASN A 28 14.20 -19.28 27.67
CA ASN A 28 12.80 -19.55 28.01
C ASN A 28 12.65 -20.56 29.19
N PRO A 29 12.05 -20.16 30.32
CA PRO A 29 11.79 -21.06 31.46
C PRO A 29 10.74 -22.14 31.13
N TYR A 30 9.88 -21.89 30.15
CA TYR A 30 8.85 -22.83 29.70
C TYR A 30 9.33 -23.58 28.46
N LYS A 31 9.94 -24.76 28.67
CA LYS A 31 10.38 -25.63 27.57
C LYS A 31 9.17 -26.32 26.93
N ALA A 32 9.11 -26.32 25.61
CA ALA A 32 8.09 -27.05 24.88
C ALA A 32 8.28 -28.56 25.09
N ARG A 33 7.23 -29.26 25.54
CA ARG A 33 7.27 -30.73 25.71
C ARG A 33 7.45 -31.48 24.39
N LYS A 34 7.08 -30.84 23.28
CA LYS A 34 7.19 -31.39 21.92
C LYS A 34 7.99 -30.42 21.08
N VAL A 35 9.01 -30.92 20.39
CA VAL A 35 9.82 -30.15 19.45
C VAL A 35 8.94 -29.75 18.26
N TRP A 36 8.92 -28.45 17.96
CA TRP A 36 8.30 -27.88 16.77
C TRP A 36 9.42 -27.27 15.91
N PRO A 37 9.42 -27.44 14.58
CA PRO A 37 8.45 -28.15 13.74
C PRO A 37 8.63 -29.68 13.80
N PRO A 38 7.56 -30.46 13.60
CA PRO A 38 7.68 -31.90 13.42
C PRO A 38 8.38 -32.22 12.09
N ASN A 39 9.24 -33.25 12.08
CA ASN A 39 9.91 -33.72 10.87
C ASN A 39 8.92 -34.39 9.91
N PHE A 40 8.34 -33.65 8.96
CA PHE A 40 7.29 -34.15 8.07
C PHE A 40 7.63 -35.48 7.36
N LYS A 41 8.91 -35.70 7.00
CA LYS A 41 9.37 -36.93 6.34
C LYS A 41 9.18 -38.21 7.17
N GLN A 42 9.11 -38.08 8.50
CA GLN A 42 8.97 -39.21 9.43
C GLN A 42 7.50 -39.50 9.80
N LEU A 43 6.55 -38.66 9.37
CA LEU A 43 5.12 -38.84 9.66
C LEU A 43 4.44 -39.69 8.60
N THR A 44 3.39 -40.42 9.02
CA THR A 44 2.49 -41.10 8.08
C THR A 44 1.72 -40.08 7.24
N VAL A 45 1.36 -40.46 6.01
CA VAL A 45 0.63 -39.59 5.07
C VAL A 45 -0.66 -39.04 5.68
N GLN A 46 -1.39 -39.85 6.45
CA GLN A 46 -2.60 -39.41 7.16
C GLN A 46 -2.33 -38.29 8.16
N GLN A 47 -1.21 -38.37 8.89
CA GLN A 47 -0.82 -37.32 9.84
C GLN A 47 -0.38 -36.05 9.11
N GLN A 48 0.37 -36.17 8.02
CA GLN A 48 0.75 -35.03 7.18
C GLN A 48 -0.47 -34.27 6.66
N LEU A 49 -1.47 -34.99 6.11
CA LEU A 49 -2.73 -34.40 5.63
C LEU A 49 -3.50 -33.69 6.76
N ARG A 50 -3.52 -34.25 7.98
CA ARG A 50 -4.14 -33.59 9.14
C ARG A 50 -3.45 -32.28 9.49
N PHE A 51 -2.11 -32.23 9.44
CA PHE A 51 -1.35 -31.00 9.68
C PHE A 51 -1.59 -29.97 8.58
N GLU A 52 -1.57 -30.39 7.32
CA GLU A 52 -1.86 -29.50 6.19
C GLU A 52 -3.25 -28.88 6.31
N LYS A 53 -4.27 -29.69 6.58
CA LYS A 53 -5.65 -29.22 6.80
C LYS A 53 -5.73 -28.23 7.97
N LYS A 54 -5.03 -28.52 9.08
CA LYS A 54 -4.95 -27.63 10.24
C LYS A 54 -4.25 -26.31 9.91
N TYR A 55 -3.17 -26.36 9.13
CA TYR A 55 -2.41 -25.19 8.69
C TYR A 55 -3.25 -24.29 7.77
N LYS A 56 -3.87 -24.86 6.73
CA LYS A 56 -4.76 -24.12 5.82
C LYS A 56 -5.90 -23.44 6.57
N ARG A 57 -6.54 -24.14 7.51
CA ARG A 57 -7.58 -23.55 8.38
C ARG A 57 -7.07 -22.35 9.17
N ARG A 58 -5.89 -22.47 9.78
CA ARG A 58 -5.28 -21.38 10.57
C ARG A 58 -4.90 -20.19 9.70
N ILE A 59 -4.36 -20.41 8.50
CA ILE A 59 -4.08 -19.31 7.56
C ILE A 59 -5.37 -18.61 7.17
N ILE A 60 -6.43 -19.37 6.84
CA ILE A 60 -7.72 -18.79 6.48
C ILE A 60 -8.25 -17.94 7.63
N LEU A 61 -8.19 -18.41 8.88
CA LEU A 61 -8.61 -17.62 10.04
C LEU A 61 -7.71 -16.39 10.29
N ALA A 62 -6.39 -16.51 10.10
CA ALA A 62 -5.46 -15.41 10.26
C ALA A 62 -5.59 -14.36 9.15
N SER A 63 -5.92 -14.78 7.92
CA SER A 63 -6.11 -13.91 6.76
C SER A 63 -7.54 -13.37 6.63
N GLN A 64 -8.48 -13.94 7.38
CA GLN A 64 -9.79 -13.36 7.66
C GLN A 64 -9.65 -12.11 8.52
N ALA A 65 -9.06 -11.04 7.97
CA ALA A 65 -9.16 -9.73 8.59
C ALA A 65 -10.66 -9.32 8.65
N PRO A 66 -11.08 -8.61 9.71
CA PRO A 66 -12.47 -8.23 9.91
C PRO A 66 -13.00 -7.49 8.69
N ARG A 67 -14.09 -8.02 8.10
CA ARG A 67 -14.65 -7.53 6.83
C ARG A 67 -14.93 -6.02 6.87
N TRP A 68 -15.38 -5.53 8.02
CA TRP A 68 -15.62 -4.11 8.25
C TRP A 68 -14.35 -3.24 8.11
N VAL A 69 -13.25 -3.64 8.73
CA VAL A 69 -11.99 -2.88 8.65
C VAL A 69 -11.45 -2.87 7.22
N LYS A 70 -11.57 -3.99 6.49
CA LYS A 70 -11.22 -4.02 5.06
C LYS A 70 -12.08 -3.05 4.26
N ALA A 71 -13.40 -3.06 4.46
CA ALA A 71 -14.36 -2.19 3.78
C ALA A 71 -14.10 -0.70 4.05
N VAL A 72 -13.84 -0.33 5.31
CA VAL A 72 -13.51 1.06 5.68
C VAL A 72 -12.20 1.50 5.03
N LYS A 73 -11.16 0.66 5.05
CA LYS A 73 -9.88 0.98 4.39
C LYS A 73 -10.03 1.13 2.88
N THR A 74 -10.83 0.28 2.23
CA THR A 74 -11.11 0.42 0.79
C THR A 74 -11.91 1.69 0.50
N ALA A 75 -12.90 2.02 1.32
CA ALA A 75 -13.67 3.25 1.17
C ALA A 75 -12.76 4.48 1.34
N GLN A 76 -11.90 4.50 2.35
CA GLN A 76 -10.92 5.58 2.55
C GLN A 76 -9.97 5.73 1.36
N LEU A 77 -9.49 4.63 0.80
CA LEU A 77 -8.63 4.67 -0.39
C LEU A 77 -9.40 5.21 -1.60
N LEU A 78 -10.64 4.77 -1.80
CA LEU A 78 -11.50 5.28 -2.88
C LEU A 78 -11.82 6.77 -2.72
N THR A 79 -12.06 7.25 -1.49
CA THR A 79 -12.32 8.68 -1.26
C THR A 79 -11.08 9.52 -1.50
N ILE A 80 -9.88 9.04 -1.13
CA ILE A 80 -8.62 9.71 -1.45
C ILE A 80 -8.43 9.79 -2.96
N ILE A 81 -8.63 8.70 -3.71
CA ILE A 81 -8.53 8.69 -5.16
C ILE A 81 -9.55 9.67 -5.78
N ALA A 82 -10.80 9.62 -5.32
CA ALA A 82 -11.84 10.52 -5.82
C ALA A 82 -11.50 11.99 -5.58
N ALA A 83 -10.98 12.32 -4.40
CA ALA A 83 -10.52 13.67 -4.07
C ALA A 83 -9.34 14.11 -4.96
N LEU A 84 -8.38 13.21 -5.22
CA LEU A 84 -7.26 13.49 -6.13
C LEU A 84 -7.73 13.72 -7.57
N VAL A 85 -8.66 12.91 -8.08
CA VAL A 85 -9.24 13.09 -9.42
C VAL A 85 -9.98 14.41 -9.50
N TRP A 86 -10.80 14.72 -8.49
CA TRP A 86 -11.54 15.99 -8.44
C TRP A 86 -10.58 17.18 -8.40
N LEU A 87 -9.56 17.14 -7.52
CA LEU A 87 -8.53 18.15 -7.46
C LEU A 87 -7.88 18.31 -8.84
N PHE A 88 -7.34 17.25 -9.42
CA PHE A 88 -6.64 17.30 -10.69
C PHE A 88 -7.47 17.87 -11.86
N PHE A 89 -8.79 17.63 -11.87
CA PHE A 89 -9.68 18.13 -12.92
C PHE A 89 -10.17 19.57 -12.70
N TYR A 90 -10.39 19.98 -11.44
CA TYR A 90 -11.05 21.24 -11.12
C TYR A 90 -10.14 22.29 -10.47
N SER A 91 -8.96 21.92 -9.96
CA SER A 91 -8.02 22.90 -9.45
C SER A 91 -7.22 23.52 -10.59
N GLU A 92 -7.36 24.83 -10.74
CA GLU A 92 -6.43 25.66 -11.51
C GLU A 92 -5.20 25.88 -10.62
N PHE A 93 -4.12 25.14 -10.90
CA PHE A 93 -2.89 25.27 -10.11
C PHE A 93 -2.11 26.48 -10.64
N GLU A 94 -1.91 27.50 -9.81
CA GLU A 94 -0.98 28.57 -10.13
C GLU A 94 0.40 28.22 -9.60
N TRP A 95 1.29 27.80 -10.49
CA TRP A 95 2.69 27.54 -10.16
C TRP A 95 3.53 28.69 -10.71
N TRP A 96 4.18 29.47 -9.83
CA TRP A 96 4.99 30.65 -10.19
C TRP A 96 4.28 31.70 -11.09
N GLY A 97 3.01 31.99 -10.82
CA GLY A 97 2.25 33.04 -11.52
C GLY A 97 1.76 32.63 -12.93
N GLN A 98 1.95 31.37 -13.32
CA GLN A 98 1.36 30.79 -14.52
C GLN A 98 0.13 29.96 -14.13
N LYS A 99 -1.03 30.24 -14.74
CA LYS A 99 -2.25 29.47 -14.54
C LYS A 99 -2.13 28.14 -15.29
N TYR A 100 -1.98 27.04 -14.56
CA TYR A 100 -1.84 25.72 -15.13
C TYR A 100 -3.12 24.90 -14.95
N LYS A 101 -3.66 24.39 -16.07
CA LYS A 101 -4.82 23.51 -16.12
C LYS A 101 -4.39 22.10 -16.55
N PRO A 102 -4.16 21.17 -15.61
CA PRO A 102 -3.65 19.83 -15.92
C PRO A 102 -4.54 19.04 -16.90
N SER A 103 -5.85 19.27 -16.87
CA SER A 103 -6.82 18.62 -17.76
C SER A 103 -6.66 19.03 -19.23
N GLU A 104 -6.25 20.27 -19.51
CA GLU A 104 -6.04 20.76 -20.87
C GLU A 104 -4.83 20.09 -21.52
N GLU A 105 -3.75 19.84 -20.78
CA GLU A 105 -2.59 19.14 -21.32
C GLU A 105 -2.88 17.69 -21.64
N ILE A 106 -3.64 17.00 -20.79
CA ILE A 106 -4.08 15.64 -21.08
C ILE A 106 -4.98 15.64 -22.31
N ARG A 107 -5.88 16.62 -22.44
CA ARG A 107 -6.76 16.75 -23.61
C ARG A 107 -5.97 17.02 -24.88
N LYS A 108 -4.98 17.91 -24.85
CA LYS A 108 -4.05 18.14 -25.97
C LYS A 108 -3.34 16.84 -26.34
N LYS A 109 -2.72 16.15 -25.37
CA LYS A 109 -2.01 14.87 -25.60
C LYS A 109 -2.89 13.70 -26.06
N THR A 110 -4.19 13.72 -25.77
CA THR A 110 -5.14 12.66 -26.19
C THR A 110 -5.87 12.99 -27.50
N GLN A 111 -6.09 14.27 -27.81
CA GLN A 111 -6.63 14.73 -29.10
C GLN A 111 -5.68 14.42 -30.25
N TYR A 112 -4.38 14.54 -30.03
CA TYR A 112 -3.39 13.96 -30.92
C TYR A 112 -3.27 12.48 -30.61
N LEU A 113 -3.48 11.61 -31.60
CA LEU A 113 -3.56 10.16 -31.46
C LEU A 113 -2.22 9.56 -30.96
N PHE A 114 -1.94 9.72 -29.66
CA PHE A 114 -0.69 9.37 -28.99
C PHE A 114 0.57 9.75 -29.81
N GLY A 115 0.63 11.01 -30.26
CA GLY A 115 1.79 11.55 -30.98
C GLY A 115 1.92 11.21 -32.47
N THR A 116 0.92 10.54 -33.08
CA THR A 116 0.96 10.20 -34.52
C THR A 116 0.36 11.28 -35.43
N VAL A 117 -0.46 12.19 -34.88
CA VAL A 117 -1.14 13.28 -35.62
C VAL A 117 -0.78 14.65 -35.02
N ASP A 118 0.39 14.78 -34.40
CA ASP A 118 0.92 16.07 -33.96
C ASP A 118 1.19 16.93 -35.21
N PRO A 119 0.54 18.10 -35.39
CA PRO A 119 0.79 18.98 -36.53
C PRO A 119 2.25 19.43 -36.60
N GLU A 120 2.89 19.58 -35.45
CA GLU A 120 4.28 20.02 -35.29
C GLU A 120 5.29 18.97 -35.77
N LYS A 121 5.08 17.69 -35.45
CA LYS A 121 5.96 16.58 -35.88
C LYS A 121 5.73 16.11 -37.31
N ARG A 122 4.73 16.67 -38.00
CA ARG A 122 4.39 16.33 -39.39
C ARG A 122 5.51 16.70 -40.36
N TYR A 123 6.30 17.70 -40.01
CA TYR A 123 7.39 18.24 -40.84
C TYR A 123 8.76 17.61 -40.54
N GLU A 124 8.96 17.06 -39.34
CA GLU A 124 10.22 16.41 -38.93
C GLU A 124 10.55 15.14 -39.76
N ARG A 125 9.55 14.49 -40.36
CA ARG A 125 9.77 13.30 -41.21
C ARG A 125 10.28 13.63 -42.61
N ARG A 126 10.40 14.90 -42.99
CA ARG A 126 10.88 15.33 -44.32
C ARG A 126 12.24 16.02 -44.17
N ALA A 127 13.24 15.53 -44.90
CA ALA A 127 14.59 16.11 -44.89
C ALA A 127 14.64 17.56 -45.41
N ASP A 128 13.64 17.96 -46.21
CA ASP A 128 13.59 19.24 -46.92
C ASP A 128 12.69 20.29 -46.23
N ALA A 129 12.25 20.05 -44.99
CA ALA A 129 11.33 20.95 -44.32
C ALA A 129 12.03 22.25 -43.84
N PRO A 130 11.41 23.43 -44.02
CA PRO A 130 11.94 24.68 -43.48
C PRO A 130 11.98 24.64 -41.94
N PRO A 131 12.95 25.33 -41.30
CA PRO A 131 13.08 25.35 -39.84
C PRO A 131 11.81 25.91 -39.19
N PHE A 132 11.34 25.24 -38.15
CA PHE A 132 10.13 25.62 -37.43
C PHE A 132 10.35 26.91 -36.62
N HIS A 133 9.44 27.87 -36.77
CA HIS A 133 9.34 29.04 -35.92
C HIS A 133 8.12 28.88 -35.01
N PRO A 134 8.27 28.76 -33.68
CA PRO A 134 7.12 28.67 -32.79
C PRO A 134 6.26 29.94 -32.90
N PRO A 135 4.93 29.82 -32.77
CA PRO A 135 4.06 30.99 -32.71
C PRO A 135 4.48 31.87 -31.53
N LYS A 136 4.54 33.19 -31.75
CA LYS A 136 4.83 34.15 -30.68
C LYS A 136 3.67 34.14 -29.70
N ASP A 137 3.95 33.89 -28.43
CA ASP A 137 2.97 34.03 -27.34
C ASP A 137 2.47 35.49 -27.34
N GLU A 138 1.27 35.73 -27.86
CA GLU A 138 0.64 37.04 -27.71
C GLU A 138 0.19 37.19 -26.25
N PRO A 139 0.52 38.30 -25.58
CA PRO A 139 0.14 38.50 -24.20
C PRO A 139 -1.38 38.60 -24.10
N GLU A 140 -1.98 37.66 -23.38
CA GLU A 140 -3.42 37.59 -23.10
C GLU A 140 -3.92 38.96 -22.61
N SER A 141 -4.88 39.53 -23.35
CA SER A 141 -5.60 40.75 -23.00
C SER A 141 -6.31 40.56 -21.66
N LYS A 142 -6.03 41.50 -20.74
CA LYS A 142 -6.58 41.63 -19.38
C LYS A 142 -8.11 41.54 -19.29
#